data_AF-A0A920LTL8-F1
#
_entry.id   AF-A0A920LTL8-F1
#
_cell.length_a   1.000
_cell.length_b   1.000
_cell.length_c   1.000
_cell.angle_alpha   90.00
_cell.angle_beta   90.00
_cell.angle_gamma   90.00
#
_symmetry.space_group_name_H-M   'P 1'
#
loop_
_entity.id
_entity.type
_entity.pdbx_description
1 polymer ?
#
loop_
_entity_poly.entity_id
_entity_poly.type
_entity_poly.pdbx_seq_one_letter_code
_entity_poly.pdbx_strand_id
1 'polypeptide(L)' 'MLPKIWVLTEQDIFGSRQNRPAGRRKRSDEFLREVSSLQTDDLVVHIEHGIGRYDGLETVESGGGNTIVCA' A
#
# COMPACT_ATOMS: atom_id res chain seq x y z
N MET A 1 -49.31 1.36 5.29
CA MET A 1 -48.49 0.22 4.81
C MET A 1 -47.14 0.79 4.44
N LEU A 2 -46.09 0.56 5.22
CA LEU A 2 -44.76 1.11 4.94
C LEU A 2 -44.06 0.26 3.88
N PRO A 3 -43.34 0.86 2.92
CA PRO A 3 -42.60 0.11 1.91
C PRO A 3 -41.51 -0.74 2.55
N LYS A 4 -41.30 -1.96 2.04
CA LYS A 4 -40.17 -2.81 2.44
C LYS A 4 -38.88 -2.21 1.89
N ILE A 5 -38.01 -1.79 2.79
CA ILE A 5 -36.67 -1.30 2.47
C ILE A 5 -35.66 -2.36 2.91
N TRP A 6 -34.70 -2.63 2.04
CA TRP A 6 -33.54 -3.45 2.34
C TRP A 6 -32.34 -2.54 2.48
N VAL A 7 -31.61 -2.70 3.57
CA VAL A 7 -30.33 -2.04 3.82
C VAL A 7 -29.27 -3.11 3.65
N LEU A 8 -28.34 -2.87 2.73
CA LEU A 8 -27.20 -3.72 2.48
C LEU A 8 -25.95 -2.93 2.84
N THR A 9 -25.11 -3.48 3.71
CA THR A 9 -23.85 -2.85 4.11
C THR A 9 -22.69 -3.47 3.35
N GLU A 10 -21.54 -2.80 3.38
CA GLU A 10 -20.28 -3.36 2.89
C GLU A 10 -19.99 -4.74 3.52
N GLN A 11 -20.33 -4.93 4.79
CA GLN A 11 -20.06 -6.20 5.48
C GLN A 11 -20.93 -7.35 4.98
N ASP A 12 -22.11 -7.07 4.42
CA ASP A 12 -22.97 -8.09 3.83
C ASP A 12 -22.37 -8.66 2.52
N ILE A 13 -21.56 -7.85 1.81
CA ILE A 13 -20.92 -8.24 0.55
C ILE A 13 -19.50 -8.76 0.79
N PHE A 14 -18.73 -8.03 1.60
CA PHE A 14 -17.28 -8.22 1.76
C PHE A 14 -16.89 -8.85 3.11
N GLY A 15 -17.87 -9.14 3.97
CA GLY A 15 -17.64 -9.76 5.27
C GLY A 15 -17.08 -8.80 6.32
N SER A 16 -16.55 -9.36 7.41
CA SER A 16 -15.91 -8.55 8.44
C SER A 16 -14.64 -7.89 7.90
N ARG A 17 -14.44 -6.61 8.22
CA ARG A 17 -13.22 -5.88 7.88
C ARG A 17 -12.03 -6.65 8.45
N GLN A 18 -11.24 -7.27 7.57
CA GLN A 18 -10.02 -7.93 7.97
C GLN A 18 -9.01 -6.84 8.33
N ASN A 19 -9.02 -6.40 9.59
CA ASN A 19 -8.04 -5.48 10.13
C ASN A 19 -6.68 -6.20 10.10
N ARG A 20 -5.92 -5.96 9.04
CA ARG A 20 -4.53 -6.42 8.97
C ARG A 20 -3.77 -5.60 10.03
N PRO A 21 -3.15 -6.24 11.04
CA PRO A 21 -2.30 -5.49 11.97
C PRO A 21 -1.27 -4.71 11.15
N ALA A 22 -1.01 -3.46 11.55
CA ALA A 22 -0.02 -2.63 10.86
C ALA A 22 1.27 -3.45 10.71
N GLY A 23 1.64 -3.71 9.46
CA GLY A 23 2.77 -4.58 9.15
C GLY A 23 4.02 -4.05 9.83
N ARG A 24 4.77 -4.92 10.50
CA ARG A 24 6.09 -4.57 11.04
C ARG A 24 6.94 -4.08 9.86
N ARG A 25 7.50 -2.86 9.96
CA ARG A 25 8.33 -2.27 8.90
C ARG A 25 9.44 -3.27 8.55
N LYS A 26 9.46 -3.73 7.29
CA LYS A 26 10.49 -4.68 6.81
C LYS A 26 11.87 -4.06 7.01
N ARG A 27 12.86 -4.92 7.31
CA ARG A 27 14.25 -4.48 7.42
C ARG A 27 14.73 -3.96 6.06
N SER A 28 15.56 -2.93 6.07
CA SER A 28 16.00 -2.20 4.88
C SER A 28 16.57 -3.10 3.77
N ASP A 29 17.31 -4.16 4.14
CA ASP A 29 17.89 -5.11 3.18
C ASP A 29 16.85 -5.95 2.44
N GLU A 30 15.74 -6.28 3.09
CA GLU A 30 14.66 -7.08 2.49
C GLU A 30 13.81 -6.22 1.55
N PHE A 31 13.63 -4.93 1.89
CA PHE A 31 12.99 -3.95 1.01
C PHE A 31 13.75 -3.76 -0.31
N LEU A 32 15.08 -3.59 -0.25
CA LEU A 32 15.90 -3.41 -1.45
C LEU A 32 15.83 -4.64 -2.38
N ARG A 33 15.80 -5.85 -1.81
CA ARG A 33 15.65 -7.08 -2.59
C ARG A 33 14.30 -7.16 -3.28
N GLU A 34 13.22 -6.80 -2.60
CA GLU A 34 11.88 -6.83 -3.18
C GLU A 34 11.74 -5.81 -4.32
N VAL A 35 12.18 -4.57 -4.09
CA VAL A 35 12.09 -3.51 -5.12
C VAL A 35 13.02 -3.77 -6.31
N SER A 36 14.15 -4.46 -6.12
CA SER A 36 15.05 -4.82 -7.23
C SER A 36 14.44 -5.78 -8.27
N SER A 37 13.31 -6.41 -7.96
CA SER A 37 12.54 -7.23 -8.90
C SER A 37 11.51 -6.46 -9.73
N LEU A 38 11.20 -5.21 -9.35
CA LEU A 38 10.26 -4.36 -10.09
C LEU A 38 10.93 -3.73 -11.31
N GLN A 39 10.17 -3.61 -12.39
CA GLN A 39 10.55 -2.86 -13.57
C GLN A 39 9.77 -1.54 -13.62
N THR A 40 10.35 -0.53 -14.25
CA THR A 40 9.65 0.74 -14.48
C THR A 40 8.29 0.48 -15.14
N ASP A 41 7.27 1.23 -14.71
CA ASP A 41 5.86 1.13 -15.10
C ASP A 41 5.05 0.01 -14.41
N ASP A 42 5.68 -0.86 -13.61
CA ASP A 42 4.98 -1.87 -12.80
C ASP A 42 4.01 -1.22 -11.80
N LEU A 43 2.86 -1.87 -11.57
CA LEU A 43 1.85 -1.41 -10.62
C LEU A 43 2.26 -1.74 -9.18
N VAL A 44 2.21 -0.72 -8.31
CA VAL A 44 2.55 -0.83 -6.88
C VAL A 44 1.40 -0.27 -6.06
N VAL A 45 1.17 -0.83 -4.86
CA VAL A 45 0.16 -0.34 -3.93
C VAL A 45 0.84 0.24 -2.69
N HIS A 46 0.69 1.54 -2.49
CA HIS A 46 1.10 2.22 -1.27
C HIS A 46 -0.04 2.23 -0.24
N ILE A 47 0.27 1.94 1.02
CA ILE A 47 -0.73 1.84 2.10
C ILE A 47 -1.48 3.16 2.28
N GLU A 48 -0.79 4.30 2.13
CA GLU A 48 -1.37 5.63 2.33
C GLU A 48 -1.98 6.24 1.05
N HIS A 49 -1.50 5.84 -0.14
CA HIS A 49 -1.80 6.56 -1.39
C HIS A 49 -2.56 5.71 -2.43
N GLY A 50 -2.68 4.40 -2.24
CA GLY A 50 -3.36 3.51 -3.19
C GLY A 50 -2.44 3.04 -4.32
N ILE A 51 -3.01 2.82 -5.51
CA ILE A 51 -2.30 2.24 -6.66
C ILE A 51 -1.50 3.32 -7.39
N GLY A 52 -0.22 3.05 -7.63
CA GLY A 52 0.69 3.87 -8.43
C GLY A 52 1.54 3.01 -9.38
N ARG A 53 2.43 3.68 -10.12
CA ARG A 53 3.42 3.04 -10.99
C ARG A 53 4.80 3.25 -10.41
N TYR A 54 5.64 2.23 -10.44
CA TYR A 54 7.02 2.32 -10.02
C TYR A 54 7.86 3.03 -11.08
N ASP A 55 8.57 4.09 -10.70
CA ASP A 55 9.47 4.84 -11.59
C ASP A 55 10.96 4.62 -11.25
N GLY A 56 11.25 3.98 -10.12
CA GLY A 56 12.62 3.66 -9.72
C GLY A 56 12.88 3.86 -8.25
N LEU A 57 14.16 3.78 -7.89
CA LEU A 57 14.65 4.16 -6.57
C LEU A 57 15.34 5.51 -6.65
N GLU A 58 14.98 6.42 -5.76
CA GLU A 58 15.59 7.74 -5.62
C GLU A 58 16.29 7.85 -4.26
N THR A 59 17.44 8.53 -4.23
CA THR A 59 18.08 8.93 -2.97
C THR A 59 17.65 10.35 -2.63
N VAL A 60 16.91 10.49 -1.54
CA VAL A 60 16.44 11.78 -1.01
C VAL A 60 17.18 12.15 0.26
N GLU A 61 17.47 13.44 0.44
CA GLU A 61 17.98 13.97 1.70
C GLU A 61 16.81 14.22 2.67
N SER A 62 16.83 13.55 3.82
CA SER A 62 15.80 13.72 4.84
C SER A 62 16.42 13.66 6.24
N GLY A 63 16.16 14.69 7.04
CA GLY A 63 16.53 14.70 8.46
C GLY A 63 18.03 14.56 8.73
N GLY A 64 18.90 15.09 7.87
CA GLY A 64 20.36 15.09 8.07
C GLY A 64 21.11 13.87 7.51
N GLY A 65 20.47 13.05 6.68
CA GLY A 65 21.11 11.96 5.96
C GLY A 65 20.37 11.55 4.69
N ASN A 66 21.00 10.68 3.90
CA ASN A 66 20.47 10.21 2.63
C ASN A 66 19.64 8.95 2.84
N THR A 67 18.42 8.93 2.32
CA THR A 67 17.49 7.79 2.41
C THR A 67 17.02 7.39 1.01
N ILE A 68 16.93 6.10 0.74
CA ILE A 68 16.40 5.58 -0.53
C ILE A 68 14.87 5.42 -0.42
N VAL A 69 14.14 5.95 -1.40
CA VAL A 69 12.67 5.85 -1.52
C VAL A 69 12.28 5.31 -2.90
N CYS A 70 11.11 4.68 -3.01
CA CYS A 70 10.48 4.40 -4.30
C CYS A 70 9.91 5.70 -4.86
N ALA A 71 10.22 5.98 -6.13
CA ALA A 71 9.53 6.98 -6.95
C ALA A 71 8.30 6.36 -7.61
#